data_AF-A0A1Y5FAL3-F1
#
_entry.id   AF-A0A1Y5FAL3-F1
#
_cell.length_a   1.000
_cell.length_b   1.000
_cell.length_c   1.000
_cell.angle_alpha   90.00
_cell.angle_beta   90.00
_cell.angle_gamma   90.00
#
_symmetry.space_group_name_H-M   'P 1'
#
loop_
_entity.id
_entity.type
_entity.pdbx_description
1 polymer ?
#
loop_
_entity_poly.entity_id
_entity_poly.type
_entity_poly.pdbx_seq_one_letter_code
_entity_poly.pdbx_strand_id
1 'polypeptide(L)'
;MKAELTKRKTKEKVIIKRCHCCGYLMETYREAQKCTSCKKSFLPSNYFGKVHTKNSEDFRNLFLTSDELHEDDLIKGMYVIW
;
A
#
# COMPACT_ATOMS: atom_id res chain seq x y z
N MET A 1 -33.88 -8.07 -9.22
CA MET A 1 -33.48 -7.50 -10.52
C MET A 1 -31.97 -7.65 -10.67
N LYS A 2 -31.50 -8.40 -11.68
CA LYS A 2 -30.07 -8.50 -11.98
C LYS A 2 -29.69 -7.27 -12.80
N ALA A 3 -28.74 -6.46 -12.32
CA ALA A 3 -28.27 -5.29 -13.04
C ALA A 3 -27.49 -5.75 -14.30
N GLU A 4 -27.99 -5.40 -15.48
CA GLU A 4 -27.29 -5.63 -16.75
C GLU A 4 -26.13 -4.64 -16.89
N LEU A 5 -24.90 -5.16 -16.90
CA LEU A 5 -23.68 -4.36 -17.06
C LEU A 5 -23.52 -3.97 -18.55
N THR A 6 -23.99 -2.78 -18.91
CA THR A 6 -23.81 -2.25 -20.26
C THR A 6 -22.32 -1.89 -20.48
N LYS A 7 -21.61 -2.66 -21.33
CA LYS A 7 -20.22 -2.36 -21.68
C LYS A 7 -20.15 -1.12 -22.59
N ARG A 8 -19.96 0.05 -21.99
CA ARG A 8 -19.67 1.29 -22.73
C ARG A 8 -18.23 1.23 -23.26
N LYS A 9 -18.02 1.47 -24.56
CA LYS A 9 -16.69 1.68 -25.16
C LYS A 9 -16.12 3.01 -24.62
N THR A 10 -15.38 2.96 -23.52
CA THR A 10 -14.70 4.12 -22.94
C THR A 10 -13.39 4.35 -23.70
N LYS A 11 -13.20 5.56 -24.23
CA LYS A 11 -11.99 5.94 -24.99
C LYS A 11 -10.74 6.05 -24.10
N GLU A 12 -10.92 6.32 -22.81
CA GLU A 12 -9.84 6.51 -21.85
C GLU A 12 -10.10 5.71 -20.58
N LYS A 13 -9.06 5.03 -20.07
CA LYS A 13 -9.13 4.30 -18.79
C LYS A 13 -9.10 5.32 -17.65
N VAL A 14 -10.24 5.54 -17.01
CA VAL A 14 -10.32 6.29 -15.75
C VAL A 14 -9.93 5.37 -14.61
N ILE A 15 -8.97 5.81 -13.79
CA ILE A 15 -8.54 5.14 -12.56
C ILE A 15 -9.31 5.75 -11.40
N ILE A 16 -10.07 4.92 -10.69
CA ILE A 16 -10.77 5.30 -9.46
C ILE A 16 -9.96 4.79 -8.27
N LYS A 17 -9.59 5.67 -7.35
CA LYS A 17 -8.78 5.34 -6.17
C LYS A 17 -9.45 5.85 -4.89
N ARG A 18 -9.47 5.02 -3.84
CA ARG A 18 -9.96 5.39 -2.51
C ARG A 18 -8.77 5.69 -1.59
N CYS A 19 -8.83 6.81 -0.88
CA CYS A 19 -7.83 7.14 0.12
C CYS A 19 -7.89 6.16 1.30
N HIS A 20 -6.77 5.53 1.63
CA HIS A 20 -6.65 4.64 2.79
C HIS A 20 -6.71 5.37 4.13
N CYS A 21 -6.44 6.68 4.17
CA CYS A 21 -6.48 7.47 5.40
C CYS A 21 -7.85 8.11 5.65
N CYS A 22 -8.41 8.83 4.67
CA CYS A 22 -9.64 9.60 4.85
C CYS A 22 -10.85 9.06 4.08
N GLY A 23 -10.68 7.99 3.30
CA GLY A 23 -11.78 7.37 2.55
C GLY A 23 -12.24 8.12 1.29
N TYR A 24 -11.69 9.32 1.01
CA TYR A 24 -12.04 10.11 -0.17
C TYR A 24 -11.82 9.33 -1.47
N LEU A 25 -12.80 9.36 -2.37
CA LEU A 25 -12.75 8.75 -3.69
C LEU A 25 -12.31 9.79 -4.72
N MET A 26 -11.35 9.42 -5.56
CA MET A 26 -10.86 10.28 -6.62
C MET A 26 -10.80 9.55 -7.95
N GLU A 27 -11.11 10.28 -9.01
CA GLU A 27 -11.07 9.82 -10.39
C GLU A 27 -9.93 10.53 -11.12
N THR A 28 -9.07 9.76 -11.79
CA THR A 28 -7.87 10.30 -12.43
C THR A 28 -7.56 9.54 -13.72
N TYR A 29 -6.85 10.18 -14.63
CA TYR A 29 -6.35 9.53 -15.86
C TYR A 29 -4.92 9.00 -15.71
N ARG A 30 -4.27 9.23 -14.57
CA ARG A 30 -2.88 8.82 -14.26
C ARG A 30 -2.78 8.45 -12.78
N GLU A 31 -1.90 7.50 -12.45
CA GLU A 31 -1.75 6.98 -11.08
C GLU A 31 -1.49 8.11 -10.05
N ALA A 32 -2.46 8.34 -9.17
CA ALA A 32 -2.36 9.37 -8.13
C ALA A 32 -1.34 8.97 -7.05
N GLN A 33 -0.37 9.86 -6.81
CA GLN A 33 0.67 9.71 -5.79
C GLN A 33 0.20 10.16 -4.40
N LYS A 34 -0.70 11.14 -4.31
CA LYS A 34 -1.23 11.68 -3.04
C LYS A 34 -2.75 11.90 -3.12
N CYS A 35 -3.43 11.79 -1.98
CA CYS A 35 -4.85 12.11 -1.88
C CYS A 35 -5.06 13.63 -2.04
N THR A 36 -6.02 14.03 -2.88
CA THR A 36 -6.34 15.46 -3.06
C THR A 36 -7.02 16.09 -1.85
N SER A 37 -7.69 15.29 -1.01
CA SER A 37 -8.36 15.71 0.22
C SER A 37 -7.36 15.83 1.39
N CYS A 38 -6.79 14.73 1.89
CA CYS A 38 -5.93 14.75 3.09
C CYS A 38 -4.43 14.94 2.81
N LYS A 39 -4.04 15.09 1.54
CA LYS A 39 -2.65 15.27 1.07
C LYS A 39 -1.65 14.15 1.41
N LYS A 40 -2.07 13.09 2.10
CA LYS A 40 -1.24 11.91 2.38
C LYS A 40 -0.92 11.14 1.11
N SER A 41 0.30 10.61 1.04
CA SER A 41 0.74 9.75 -0.06
C SER A 41 -0.06 8.46 -0.11
N PHE A 42 -0.38 7.99 -1.31
CA PHE A 42 -0.90 6.64 -1.46
C PHE A 42 0.23 5.64 -1.23
N LEU A 43 -0.11 4.50 -0.63
CA LEU A 43 0.81 3.37 -0.61
C LEU A 43 1.10 2.95 -2.06
N PRO A 44 2.35 2.55 -2.37
CA PRO A 44 2.67 2.00 -3.67
C PRO A 44 1.72 0.85 -4.00
N SER A 45 1.14 0.81 -5.20
CA SER A 45 0.20 -0.25 -5.60
C SER A 45 0.82 -1.65 -5.52
N ASN A 46 2.15 -1.75 -5.55
CA ASN A 46 2.91 -2.99 -5.37
C ASN A 46 3.32 -3.29 -3.91
N TYR A 47 2.95 -2.45 -2.94
CA TYR A 47 3.25 -2.70 -1.52
C TYR A 47 2.50 -3.94 -1.03
N PHE A 48 1.22 -4.06 -1.36
CA PHE A 48 0.41 -5.22 -1.03
C PHE A 48 0.89 -6.51 -1.73
N GLY A 49 1.44 -6.41 -2.94
CA GLY A 49 1.98 -7.57 -3.66
C GLY A 49 3.24 -8.17 -3.01
N LYS A 50 4.00 -7.39 -2.25
CA LYS A 50 5.15 -7.89 -1.47
C LYS A 50 4.79 -8.35 -0.06
N VAL A 51 3.78 -7.75 0.57
CA VAL A 51 3.34 -8.11 1.94
C VAL A 51 2.44 -9.35 1.94
N HIS A 52 1.75 -9.63 0.84
CA HIS A 52 1.07 -10.91 0.62
C HIS A 52 2.01 -11.91 -0.05
N THR A 53 3.05 -12.35 0.66
CA THR A 53 3.55 -13.71 0.47
C THR A 53 2.34 -14.64 0.51
N LYS A 54 2.19 -15.50 -0.51
CA LYS A 54 0.97 -16.32 -0.71
C LYS A 54 0.72 -17.30 0.45
N ASN A 55 1.71 -17.49 1.32
CA ASN A 55 1.69 -18.28 2.53
C ASN A 55 2.11 -17.41 3.74
N SER A 56 1.34 -17.45 4.83
CA SER A 56 1.65 -16.80 6.11
C SER A 56 2.99 -17.22 6.73
N GLU A 57 3.50 -18.38 6.34
CA GLU A 57 4.76 -18.94 6.80
C GLU A 57 5.98 -18.19 6.22
N ASP A 58 5.96 -17.87 4.92
CA ASP A 58 7.03 -17.11 4.27
C ASP A 58 7.13 -15.70 4.86
N PHE A 59 6.00 -15.10 5.26
CA PHE A 59 6.00 -13.81 5.96
C PHE A 59 6.67 -13.91 7.33
N ARG A 60 6.37 -14.98 8.09
CA ARG A 60 7.01 -15.21 9.40
C ARG A 60 8.52 -15.39 9.27
N ASN A 61 8.97 -16.06 8.21
CA ASN A 61 10.39 -16.29 7.94
C ASN A 61 11.17 -15.01 7.55
N LEU A 62 10.51 -13.86 7.36
CA LEU A 62 11.18 -12.56 7.17
C LEU A 62 11.63 -11.90 8.47
N PHE A 63 11.23 -12.44 9.63
CA PHE A 63 11.52 -11.88 10.94
C PHE A 63 12.26 -12.90 11.79
N LEU A 64 13.25 -12.42 12.55
CA LEU A 64 13.92 -13.20 13.59
C LEU A 64 13.26 -12.91 14.94
N THR A 65 13.35 -13.89 15.84
CA THR A 65 12.96 -13.71 17.24
C THR A 65 14.00 -12.84 17.97
N SER A 66 13.61 -12.22 19.08
CA SER A 66 14.50 -11.30 19.82
C SER A 66 15.73 -11.99 20.40
N ASP A 67 15.66 -13.29 20.64
CA ASP A 67 16.75 -14.14 21.11
C ASP A 67 17.75 -14.53 20.01
N GLU A 68 17.37 -14.37 18.75
CA GLU A 68 18.23 -14.59 17.57
C GLU A 68 18.93 -13.30 17.10
N LEU A 69 18.72 -12.17 17.80
CA LEU A 69 19.27 -10.88 17.43
C LEU A 69 20.76 -10.81 17.80
N HIS A 70 21.65 -10.74 16.81
CA HIS A 70 23.08 -10.61 17.06
C HIS A 70 23.46 -9.16 17.43
N GLU A 71 24.56 -9.01 18.17
CA GLU A 71 25.09 -7.69 18.55
C GLU A 71 25.41 -6.78 17.37
N ASP A 72 25.74 -7.36 16.22
CA ASP A 72 26.05 -6.65 14.98
C ASP A 72 24.79 -6.09 14.29
N ASP A 73 23.61 -6.63 14.61
CA ASP A 73 22.31 -6.18 14.09
C ASP A 73 21.68 -5.09 14.96
N LEU A 74 22.25 -4.83 16.14
CA LEU A 74 21.78 -3.80 17.07
C LEU A 74 22.24 -2.41 16.64
N ILE A 75 21.28 -1.53 16.33
CA ILE A 75 21.55 -0.10 16.16
C ILE A 75 21.79 0.51 17.55
N LYS A 76 23.06 0.56 17.97
CA LYS A 76 23.49 1.04 19.32
C LYS A 76 23.48 2.57 19.47
N GLY A 77 23.04 3.32 18.45
CA GLY A 77 23.05 4.78 18.48
C GLY A 77 22.04 5.39 17.53
N MET A 78 20.82 5.60 18.01
CA MET A 78 19.84 6.42 17.30
C MET A 78 19.87 7.85 17.89
N TYR A 79 20.65 8.74 17.27
CA TYR A 79 20.54 10.17 17.58
C TYR A 79 19.25 10.70 16.96
N VAL A 80 18.22 10.84 17.78
CA VAL A 80 16.97 11.49 17.38
C VAL A 80 17.12 12.98 17.66
N ILE A 81 17.29 13.78 16.60
CA ILE A 81 17.10 15.24 16.69
C ILE A 81 15.58 15.45 16.60
N TRP A 82 14.99 15.85 17.71
CA TRP A 82 13.58 16.25 17.79
C TRP A 82 13.38 17.64 17.18
#